data_AF-D3EBY5-F1
#
_entry.id   AF-D3EBY5-F1
#
_cell.length_a   1.000
_cell.length_b   1.000
_cell.length_c   1.000
_cell.angle_alpha   90.00
_cell.angle_beta   90.00
_cell.angle_gamma   90.00
#
_symmetry.space_group_name_H-M   'P 1'
#
loop_
_entity.id
_entity.type
_entity.pdbx_description
1 polymer ?
#
loop_
_entity_poly.entity_id
_entity_poly.type
_entity_poly.pdbx_seq_one_letter_code
_entity_poly.pdbx_strand_id
1 'polypeptide(L)'
;MLDSQWLLTDEQICQFIMKGYVVLHNELPDQLHAEVRDKINAVLHEEGNPGNNILPRVPEIQQFFETPVVQGALTSVLGPDYYMHPHRHCHYNQPAIRCRGAGSGIKTVTGPACAATDLGGR
;
A
#
# COMPACT_ATOMS: atom_id res chain seq x y z
N MET A 1 4.60 27.58 5.44
CA MET A 1 3.24 27.23 5.86
C MET A 1 2.53 26.63 4.67
N LEU A 2 1.75 25.57 4.86
CA LEU A 2 0.94 24.97 3.78
C LEU A 2 -0.18 25.95 3.40
N ASP A 3 -0.47 26.08 2.10
CA ASP A 3 -1.59 26.92 1.65
C ASP A 3 -2.92 26.32 2.09
N SER A 4 -3.84 27.17 2.56
CA SER A 4 -5.15 26.74 3.07
C SER A 4 -5.99 25.98 2.04
N GLN A 5 -5.68 26.12 0.75
CA GLN A 5 -6.34 25.38 -0.33
C GLN A 5 -6.10 23.86 -0.27
N TRP A 6 -5.07 23.41 0.45
CA TRP A 6 -4.72 22.00 0.59
C TRP A 6 -5.22 21.37 1.90
N LEU A 7 -5.69 22.19 2.83
CA LEU A 7 -6.30 21.71 4.07
C LEU A 7 -7.67 21.11 3.80
N LEU A 8 -8.09 20.16 4.65
CA LEU A 8 -9.43 19.61 4.59
C LEU A 8 -10.47 20.69 4.85
N THR A 9 -11.56 20.65 4.08
CA THR A 9 -12.73 21.48 4.33
C THR A 9 -13.49 20.99 5.57
N ASP A 10 -14.34 21.84 6.13
CA ASP A 10 -15.20 21.49 7.26
C ASP A 10 -16.05 20.24 6.98
N GLU A 11 -16.51 20.07 5.74
CA GLU A 11 -17.29 18.90 5.34
C GLU A 11 -16.44 17.63 5.28
N GLN A 12 -15.19 17.72 4.81
CA GLN A 12 -14.25 16.59 4.82
C GLN A 12 -13.84 16.21 6.25
N ILE A 13 -13.67 17.18 7.15
CA ILE A 13 -13.43 16.94 8.58
C ILE A 13 -14.63 16.26 9.23
N CYS A 14 -15.85 16.76 8.99
CA CYS A 14 -17.07 16.12 9.46
C CYS A 14 -17.16 14.67 8.96
N GLN A 15 -16.88 14.41 7.67
CA GLN A 15 -16.85 13.07 7.12
C GLN A 15 -15.83 12.17 7.83
N PHE A 16 -14.61 12.66 8.05
CA PHE A 16 -13.58 11.90 8.74
C PHE A 16 -14.01 11.53 10.16
N ILE A 17 -14.59 12.48 10.91
CA ILE A 17 -15.09 12.23 12.28
C ILE A 17 -16.22 11.20 12.28
N MET A 18 -17.17 11.30 11.33
CA MET A 18 -18.34 10.41 11.28
C MET A 18 -18.03 9.02 10.75
N LYS A 19 -17.12 8.88 9.78
CA LYS A 19 -16.85 7.62 9.08
C LYS A 19 -15.52 6.97 9.45
N GLY A 20 -14.62 7.72 10.08
CA GLY A 20 -13.25 7.30 10.36
C GLY A 20 -12.30 7.37 9.16
N TYR A 21 -12.75 7.86 8.00
CA TYR A 21 -11.92 8.01 6.81
C TYR A 21 -12.44 9.09 5.84
N VAL A 22 -11.53 9.62 5.04
CA VAL A 22 -11.81 10.47 3.88
C VAL A 22 -11.04 9.92 2.68
N VAL A 23 -11.62 10.02 1.48
CA VAL A 23 -10.96 9.63 0.23
C VAL A 23 -10.54 10.91 -0.47
N LEU A 24 -9.26 11.01 -0.80
CA LEU A 24 -8.67 12.18 -1.45
C LEU A 24 -8.18 11.77 -2.83
N HIS A 25 -8.25 12.69 -3.78
CA HIS A 25 -7.69 12.51 -5.11
C HIS A 25 -6.36 13.25 -5.21
N ASN A 26 -5.34 12.58 -5.72
CA ASN A 26 -4.00 13.09 -5.86
C ASN A 26 -3.57 12.89 -7.30
N GLU A 27 -3.17 13.95 -7.98
CA GLU A 27 -2.70 13.87 -9.35
C GLU A 27 -1.20 13.60 -9.33
N LEU A 28 -0.84 12.34 -9.53
CA LEU A 28 0.54 11.89 -9.67
C LEU A 28 0.75 11.23 -11.03
N PRO A 29 1.96 11.26 -11.60
CA PRO A 29 2.22 10.62 -12.88
C PRO A 29 1.99 9.12 -12.82
N ASP A 30 1.30 8.56 -13.83
CA ASP A 30 1.12 7.10 -13.96
C ASP A 30 2.45 6.34 -13.95
N GLN A 31 3.50 6.97 -14.48
CA GLN A 31 4.85 6.44 -14.46
C GLN A 31 5.37 6.20 -13.03
N LEU A 32 5.10 7.11 -12.09
CA LEU A 32 5.49 6.94 -10.69
C LEU A 32 4.76 5.74 -10.07
N HIS A 33 3.47 5.60 -10.35
CA HIS A 33 2.69 4.45 -9.88
C HIS A 33 3.24 3.12 -10.43
N ALA A 34 3.59 3.08 -11.72
CA ALA A 34 4.18 1.91 -12.34
C ALA A 34 5.55 1.56 -11.74
N GLU A 35 6.43 2.54 -11.60
CA GLU A 35 7.77 2.36 -11.05
C GLU A 35 7.75 1.85 -9.60
N VAL A 36 6.92 2.44 -8.74
CA VAL A 36 6.81 1.98 -7.35
C VAL A 36 6.25 0.57 -7.29
N ARG A 37 5.21 0.27 -8.07
CA ARG A 37 4.65 -1.08 -8.14
C ARG A 37 5.72 -2.10 -8.55
N ASP A 38 6.49 -1.79 -9.58
CA ASP A 38 7.49 -2.72 -10.11
C ASP A 38 8.64 -2.93 -9.12
N LYS A 39 9.06 -1.89 -8.40
CA LYS A 39 10.03 -1.99 -7.28
C LYS A 39 9.50 -2.82 -6.11
N ILE A 40 8.25 -2.62 -5.70
CA ILE A 40 7.62 -3.43 -4.64
C ILE A 40 7.57 -4.90 -5.08
N ASN A 41 7.19 -5.18 -6.33
CA ASN A 41 7.15 -6.54 -6.87
C ASN A 41 8.54 -7.18 -6.88
N ALA A 42 9.59 -6.43 -7.27
CA ALA A 42 10.97 -6.92 -7.23
C ALA A 42 11.39 -7.27 -5.80
N VAL A 43 11.14 -6.39 -4.82
CA VAL A 43 11.43 -6.66 -3.39
C VAL A 43 10.70 -7.90 -2.90
N LEU A 44 9.40 -8.03 -3.20
CA LEU A 44 8.62 -9.20 -2.80
C LEU A 44 9.10 -10.49 -3.48
N HIS A 45 9.58 -10.41 -4.72
CA HIS A 45 10.08 -11.56 -5.46
C HIS A 45 11.46 -12.01 -4.97
N GLU A 46 12.37 -11.06 -4.74
CA GLU A 46 13.77 -11.32 -4.41
C GLU A 46 13.97 -11.58 -2.90
N GLU A 47 13.27 -10.85 -2.05
CA GLU A 47 13.45 -10.86 -0.59
C GLU A 47 12.27 -11.51 0.17
N GLY A 48 11.11 -11.68 -0.47
CA GLY A 48 9.86 -12.01 0.22
C GLY A 48 9.23 -10.79 0.90
N ASN A 49 8.35 -11.01 1.89
CA ASN A 49 7.72 -9.88 2.61
C ASN A 49 8.76 -9.17 3.51
N PRO A 50 9.04 -7.87 3.29
CA PRO A 50 10.05 -7.14 4.06
C PRO A 50 9.59 -6.79 5.49
N GLY A 51 8.44 -7.30 5.94
CA GLY A 51 7.83 -6.97 7.21
C GLY A 51 7.47 -5.48 7.27
N ASN A 52 7.98 -4.80 8.29
CA ASN A 52 7.68 -3.37 8.54
C ASN A 52 8.58 -2.40 7.76
N ASN A 53 9.39 -2.89 6.83
CA ASN A 53 10.47 -2.14 6.20
C ASN A 53 10.21 -1.82 4.74
N ILE A 54 8.96 -1.71 4.29
CA ILE A 54 8.70 -1.40 2.87
C ILE A 54 9.15 0.02 2.47
N LEU A 55 9.00 1.01 3.35
CA LEU A 55 9.44 2.39 3.08
C LEU A 55 10.95 2.51 2.84
N PRO A 56 11.84 1.93 3.68
CA PRO A 56 13.27 1.96 3.38
C PRO A 56 13.66 1.08 2.18
N ARG A 57 12.85 0.09 1.80
CA ARG A 57 13.12 -0.77 0.63
C ARG A 57 12.70 -0.13 -0.69
N VAL A 58 11.62 0.66 -0.67
CA VAL A 58 11.13 1.40 -1.84
C VAL A 58 10.93 2.87 -1.42
N PRO A 59 12.02 3.67 -1.38
CA PRO A 59 11.99 5.04 -0.91
C PRO A 59 11.05 5.95 -1.70
N GLU A 60 10.78 5.63 -2.97
CA GLU A 60 9.88 6.39 -3.83
C GLU A 60 8.43 6.40 -3.35
N ILE A 61 8.05 5.47 -2.46
CA ILE A 61 6.74 5.51 -1.78
C ILE A 61 6.56 6.85 -1.03
N GLN A 62 7.66 7.45 -0.57
CA GLN A 62 7.65 8.74 0.12
C GLN A 62 6.96 9.85 -0.71
N GLN A 63 7.10 9.82 -2.04
CA GLN A 63 6.51 10.82 -2.94
C GLN A 63 4.98 10.85 -2.86
N PHE A 64 4.32 9.74 -2.51
CA PHE A 64 2.87 9.72 -2.30
C PHE A 64 2.45 10.52 -1.07
N PHE A 65 3.31 10.61 -0.06
CA PHE A 65 3.04 11.34 1.18
C PHE A 65 3.41 12.82 1.11
N GLU A 66 4.28 13.18 0.17
CA GLU A 66 4.81 14.53 0.01
C GLU A 66 3.92 15.44 -0.81
N THR A 67 2.81 14.92 -1.35
CA THR A 67 1.92 15.78 -2.12
C THR A 67 1.19 16.77 -1.23
N PRO A 68 0.93 18.00 -1.71
CA PRO A 68 0.22 19.01 -0.92
C PRO A 68 -1.13 18.51 -0.39
N VAL A 69 -1.85 17.73 -1.19
CA VAL A 69 -3.13 17.11 -0.80
C VAL A 69 -2.97 16.22 0.43
N VAL A 70 -1.97 15.34 0.45
CA VAL A 70 -1.76 14.40 1.55
C VAL A 70 -1.20 15.13 2.77
N GLN A 71 -0.21 16.01 2.58
CA GLN A 71 0.36 16.79 3.68
C GLN A 71 -0.67 17.72 4.33
N GLY A 72 -1.50 18.39 3.52
CA GLY A 72 -2.59 19.24 4.00
C GLY A 72 -3.63 18.44 4.77
N ALA A 73 -4.02 17.26 4.27
CA ALA A 73 -4.95 16.40 4.98
C ALA A 73 -4.43 15.88 6.32
N LEU A 74 -3.18 15.42 6.36
CA LEU A 74 -2.54 14.98 7.61
C LEU A 74 -2.42 16.15 8.59
N THR A 75 -2.04 17.34 8.11
CA THR A 75 -1.96 18.56 8.92
C THR A 75 -3.32 18.94 9.51
N SER A 76 -4.40 18.84 8.74
CA SER A 76 -5.75 19.16 9.22
C SER A 76 -6.22 18.23 10.35
N VAL A 77 -5.83 16.95 10.32
CA VAL A 77 -6.26 15.96 11.31
C VAL A 77 -5.32 15.91 12.52
N LEU A 78 -4.01 15.98 12.31
CA LEU A 78 -3.00 15.72 13.33
C LEU A 78 -2.32 17.00 13.86
N GLY A 79 -2.49 18.12 13.17
CA GLY A 79 -1.73 19.36 13.40
C GLY A 79 -0.43 19.41 12.58
N PRO A 80 0.25 20.57 12.53
CA PRO A 80 1.41 20.80 11.67
C PRO A 80 2.67 20.03 12.07
N ASP A 81 2.79 19.62 13.32
CA ASP A 81 3.99 18.96 13.87
C ASP A 81 3.88 17.43 13.88
N TYR A 82 3.09 16.85 12.97
CA TYR A 82 2.96 15.41 12.85
C TYR A 82 4.26 14.76 12.38
N TYR A 83 4.50 13.53 12.84
CA TYR A 83 5.67 12.75 12.44
C TYR A 83 5.24 11.46 11.73
N MET A 84 5.87 11.17 10.59
CA MET A 84 5.63 9.93 9.87
C MET A 84 6.47 8.80 10.45
N HIS A 85 5.81 7.83 11.08
CA HIS A 85 6.48 6.66 11.62
C HIS A 85 7.04 5.78 10.47
N PRO A 86 8.30 5.33 10.54
CA PRO A 86 9.00 4.68 9.42
C PRO A 86 8.50 3.26 9.15
N HIS A 87 7.83 2.64 10.12
CA HIS A 87 7.43 1.25 10.04
C HIS A 87 6.08 1.08 9.33
N ARG A 88 6.10 0.44 8.15
CA ARG A 88 4.90 0.10 7.36
C ARG A 88 4.96 -1.35 6.93
N HIS A 89 3.89 -2.09 7.21
CA HIS A 89 3.76 -3.48 6.76
C HIS A 89 3.21 -3.52 5.33
N CYS A 90 3.90 -4.24 4.43
CA CYS A 90 3.39 -4.49 3.08
C CYS A 90 2.42 -5.67 3.11
N HIS A 91 1.13 -5.39 2.89
CA HIS A 91 0.10 -6.42 2.80
C HIS A 91 0.03 -6.96 1.36
N TYR A 92 0.45 -8.19 1.15
CA TYR A 92 0.31 -8.88 -0.13
C TYR A 92 -0.92 -9.78 -0.12
N ASN A 93 -1.95 -9.37 -0.87
CA ASN A 93 -3.19 -10.14 -1.03
C ASN A 93 -3.16 -10.85 -2.37
N GLN A 94 -2.81 -12.14 -2.38
CA GLN A 94 -2.96 -12.95 -3.59
C GLN A 94 -4.44 -13.02 -3.99
N PRO A 95 -4.79 -12.75 -5.26
CA PRO A 95 -6.11 -13.06 -5.76
C PRO A 95 -6.38 -14.53 -5.47
N ALA A 96 -7.54 -14.85 -4.89
CA ALA A 96 -7.91 -16.24 -4.69
C ALA A 96 -7.85 -16.96 -6.04
N ILE A 97 -6.88 -17.86 -6.20
CA ILE A 97 -6.88 -18.80 -7.31
C ILE A 97 -8.10 -19.67 -7.09
N ARG A 98 -9.17 -19.46 -7.86
CA ARG A 98 -10.29 -20.39 -7.91
C ARG A 98 -9.80 -21.68 -8.57
N CYS A 99 -9.13 -22.54 -7.82
CA CYS A 99 -9.10 -23.95 -8.13
C CYS A 99 -10.55 -24.45 -7.97
N ARG A 100 -11.25 -24.64 -9.10
CA ARG A 100 -12.55 -25.32 -9.09
C ARG A 100 -12.32 -26.75 -8.59
N GLY A 101 -12.59 -27.02 -7.31
CA GLY A 101 -12.61 -28.40 -6.82
C GLY A 101 -12.25 -28.68 -5.36
N ALA A 102 -11.90 -27.70 -4.52
CA ALA A 102 -11.64 -27.97 -3.10
C ALA A 102 -12.38 -26.99 -2.20
N GLY A 103 -13.09 -27.54 -1.20
CA GLY A 103 -14.03 -26.85 -0.34
C GLY A 103 -13.49 -25.60 0.37
N SER A 104 -14.43 -24.73 0.73
CA SER A 104 -14.23 -23.45 1.42
C SER A 104 -13.33 -23.60 2.66
N GLY A 105 -12.11 -23.09 2.55
CA GLY A 105 -11.18 -22.93 3.64
C GLY A 105 -10.03 -22.04 3.16
N ILE A 106 -9.93 -20.83 3.72
CA ILE A 106 -8.80 -19.93 3.47
C ILE A 106 -7.55 -20.62 4.01
N LYS A 107 -6.74 -21.21 3.13
CA LYS A 107 -5.41 -21.70 3.48
C LYS A 107 -4.42 -20.60 3.14
N THR A 108 -3.89 -19.93 4.17
CA THR A 108 -2.64 -19.18 4.09
C THR A 108 -1.54 -20.16 3.72
N VAL A 109 -1.07 -20.11 2.46
CA VAL A 109 0.09 -20.90 2.04
C VAL A 109 1.34 -20.11 2.41
N THR A 110 1.97 -20.50 3.51
CA THR A 110 3.37 -20.18 3.82
C THR A 110 4.26 -21.18 3.09
N GLY A 111 5.08 -20.73 2.13
CA GLY A 111 6.17 -21.53 1.55
C GLY A 111 6.06 -21.84 0.05
N PRO A 112 7.19 -22.17 -0.60
CA PRO A 112 7.43 -21.85 -2.00
C PRO A 112 6.78 -22.84 -2.97
N ALA A 113 6.34 -22.27 -4.09
CA ALA A 113 6.18 -22.84 -5.42
C ALA A 113 5.73 -24.31 -5.55
N CYS A 114 4.57 -24.50 -6.19
CA CYS A 114 4.25 -25.71 -6.93
C CYS A 114 5.38 -26.04 -7.93
N ALA A 115 6.39 -26.78 -7.49
CA ALA A 115 7.23 -27.57 -8.35
C ALA A 115 6.48 -28.87 -8.64
N ALA A 116 5.68 -28.89 -9.70
CA ALA A 116 5.25 -30.14 -10.31
C ALA A 116 6.32 -30.54 -11.34
N THR A 117 7.34 -31.23 -10.86
CA THR A 117 8.19 -32.07 -11.68
C THR A 117 7.34 -33.25 -12.15
N ASP A 118 7.04 -33.32 -13.45
CA ASP A 118 6.54 -34.57 -14.04
C ASP A 118 7.73 -35.30 -14.68
N LEU A 119 8.39 -36.12 -13.85
CA LEU A 119 9.28 -37.19 -14.29
C LEU A 119 8.41 -38.33 -14.81
N GLY A 120 8.68 -38.75 -16.04
CA GLY A 120 7.82 -39.62 -16.84
C GLY A 120 7.42 -40.98 -16.24
N GLY A 121 6.42 -41.57 -16.90
CA GLY A 121 5.96 -42.92 -16.59
C GLY A 121 5.07 -43.51 -17.69
N ARG A 122 5.73 -44.27 -18.58
CA ARG A 122 5.24 -45.36 -19.46
C ARG A 122 4.41 -45.02 -20.69
#